data_AF-A0A2E4PMK7-F1
#
_entry.id   AF-A0A2E4PMK7-F1
#
_cell.length_a   1.000
_cell.length_b   1.000
_cell.length_c   1.000
_cell.angle_alpha   90.00
_cell.angle_beta   90.00
_cell.angle_gamma   90.00
#
_symmetry.space_group_name_H-M   'P 1'
#
loop_
_entity.id
_entity.type
_entity.pdbx_description
1 polymer ?
#
loop_
_entity_poly.entity_id
_entity_poly.type
_entity_poly.pdbx_seq_one_letter_code
_entity_poly.pdbx_strand_id
1 'polypeptide(L)' 'MQLSEQEIIRRDKLTALRELGINPYPADLFPVKETSKQIKETFEEGKKVVVAGRLMSVRDQGKAAFAELQDSEGRIQLYF' A
#
# COMPACT_ATOMS: atom_id res chain seq x y z
N MET A 1 19.50 21.29 -11.59
CA MET A 1 18.04 21.16 -11.74
C MET A 1 17.41 21.38 -10.38
N GLN A 2 16.44 22.30 -10.29
CA GLN A 2 15.70 22.55 -9.06
C GLN A 2 14.60 21.48 -8.94
N LEU A 3 14.53 20.80 -7.80
CA LEU A 3 13.55 19.74 -7.56
C LEU A 3 12.17 20.37 -7.31
N SER A 4 11.11 19.66 -7.69
CA SER A 4 9.77 20.04 -7.24
C SER A 4 9.60 19.80 -5.74
N GLU A 5 8.69 20.55 -5.12
CA GLU A 5 8.34 20.38 -3.71
C GLU A 5 7.90 18.93 -3.40
N GLN A 6 7.14 18.33 -4.32
CA GLN A 6 6.68 16.95 -4.19
C GLN A 6 7.83 15.93 -4.17
N GLU A 7 8.88 16.15 -4.97
CA GLU A 7 10.06 15.29 -4.97
C GLU A 7 10.86 15.43 -3.68
N ILE A 8 10.99 16.64 -3.15
CA ILE A 8 11.66 16.91 -1.87
C ILE A 8 10.94 16.14 -0.76
N ILE A 9 9.63 16.32 -0.62
CA ILE A 9 8.81 15.63 0.40
C ILE A 9 8.92 14.11 0.28
N ARG A 10 8.94 13.55 -0.94
CA ARG A 10 9.09 12.10 -1.15
C ARG A 10 10.46 11.59 -0.74
N ARG A 11 11.52 12.38 -0.94
CA ARG A 11 12.88 12.04 -0.51
C ARG A 11 13.02 12.11 1.00
N ASP A 12 12.43 13.10 1.65
CA ASP A 12 12.45 13.19 3.12
C ASP A 12 11.73 11.98 3.75
N LYS A 13 10.57 11.58 3.20
CA LYS A 13 9.88 10.35 3.61
C LYS A 13 10.72 9.09 3.40
N LEU A 14 11.47 9.01 2.29
CA LEU A 14 12.39 7.90 2.03
C LEU A 14 13.50 7.84 3.07
N THR A 15 14.07 8.98 3.45
CA THR A 15 15.09 9.06 4.51
C THR A 15 14.52 8.61 5.84
N ALA A 16 13.36 9.11 6.24
CA ALA A 16 12.70 8.71 7.48
C ALA A 16 12.42 7.20 7.55
N LEU A 17 12.00 6.58 6.45
CA LEU A 17 11.82 5.11 6.39
C LEU A 17 13.13 4.36 6.65
N ARG A 18 14.24 4.85 6.11
CA ARG A 18 15.57 4.24 6.33
C ARG A 18 16.04 4.41 7.78
N GLU A 19 15.78 5.57 8.39
CA GLU A 19 16.10 5.84 9.80
C GLU A 19 15.30 4.93 10.75
N LEU A 20 14.08 4.57 10.37
CA LEU A 20 13.27 3.57 11.07
C LEU A 20 13.75 2.11 10.86
N GLY A 21 14.82 1.91 10.09
CA GLY A 21 15.35 0.57 9.75
C GLY A 21 14.51 -0.20 8.75
N ILE A 22 13.56 0.45 8.07
CA ILE A 22 12.70 -0.17 7.06
C ILE A 22 13.39 -0.08 5.70
N ASN A 23 13.61 -1.21 5.04
CA ASN A 23 14.09 -1.21 3.66
C ASN A 23 12.94 -0.79 2.71
N PRO A 24 13.02 0.38 2.05
CA PRO A 24 11.97 0.85 1.14
C PRO A 24 11.88 0.05 -0.16
N TYR A 25 12.93 -0.69 -0.51
CA TYR A 25 13.01 -1.52 -1.73
C TYR A 25 13.55 -2.91 -1.36
N PRO A 26 12.76 -3.75 -0.65
CA PRO A 26 13.17 -5.11 -0.36
C PRO A 26 13.30 -5.92 -1.65
N ALA A 27 14.34 -6.73 -1.74
CA ALA A 27 14.54 -7.65 -2.86
C ALA A 27 13.65 -8.88 -2.74
N ASP A 28 13.28 -9.26 -1.52
CA ASP A 28 12.46 -10.43 -1.24
C ASP A 28 11.04 -10.24 -1.77
N LEU A 29 10.54 -11.27 -2.44
CA LEU A 29 9.17 -11.30 -2.94
C LEU A 29 8.20 -11.39 -1.77
N PHE A 30 7.29 -10.42 -1.67
CA PHE A 30 6.25 -10.45 -0.66
C PHE A 30 5.26 -11.59 -0.95
N PRO A 31 4.90 -12.44 0.02
CA PRO A 31 4.09 -13.63 -0.21
C PRO A 31 2.61 -13.26 -0.39
N VAL A 32 2.27 -12.68 -1.53
CA VAL A 32 0.89 -12.39 -1.94
C VAL A 32 0.16 -13.72 -2.14
N LYS A 33 -0.99 -13.86 -1.50
CA LYS A 33 -1.79 -15.08 -1.54
C LYS A 33 -3.08 -14.91 -2.34
N GLU A 34 -3.61 -13.69 -2.43
CA GLU A 34 -4.87 -13.39 -3.10
C GLU A 34 -4.77 -12.13 -3.96
N THR A 35 -5.56 -12.08 -5.02
CA THR A 35 -5.79 -10.87 -5.81
C THR A 35 -7.09 -10.18 -5.41
N SER A 36 -7.19 -8.89 -5.73
CA SER A 36 -8.34 -8.03 -5.49
C SER A 36 -9.62 -8.56 -6.14
N LYS A 37 -9.50 -9.23 -7.29
CA LYS A 37 -10.61 -9.89 -7.96
C LYS A 37 -11.05 -11.16 -7.21
N GLN A 38 -10.09 -12.04 -6.86
CA GLN A 38 -10.38 -13.27 -6.11
C GLN A 38 -11.07 -12.99 -4.78
N ILE A 39 -10.63 -11.95 -4.06
CA ILE A 39 -11.23 -11.56 -2.78
C ILE A 39 -12.69 -11.14 -2.94
N LYS A 40 -13.02 -10.43 -4.02
CA LYS A 40 -14.39 -10.00 -4.30
C LYS A 40 -15.29 -11.16 -4.72
N GLU A 41 -14.77 -12.08 -5.53
CA GLU A 41 -15.55 -13.21 -6.04
C GLU A 41 -15.74 -14.31 -5.01
N THR A 42 -14.74 -14.55 -4.15
CA THR A 42 -14.72 -15.62 -3.15
C THR A 42 -14.72 -15.05 -1.73
N PHE A 43 -15.53 -14.01 -1.52
CA PHE A 43 -15.62 -13.35 -0.22
C PHE A 43 -16.11 -14.33 0.85
N GLU A 44 -15.37 -14.41 1.95
CA GLU A 44 -15.69 -15.21 3.12
C GLU A 44 -15.38 -14.38 4.37
N GLU A 45 -16.36 -14.27 5.26
CA GLU A 45 -16.22 -13.47 6.48
C GLU A 45 -15.18 -14.07 7.43
N GLY A 46 -14.32 -13.24 8.01
CA GLY A 46 -13.27 -13.68 8.94
C GLY A 46 -12.06 -14.35 8.29
N LYS A 47 -12.06 -14.56 6.96
CA LYS A 47 -10.92 -15.09 6.23
C LYS A 47 -9.75 -14.10 6.25
N LYS A 48 -8.57 -14.58 6.64
CA LYS A 48 -7.32 -13.80 6.55
C LYS A 48 -6.78 -13.88 5.13
N VAL A 49 -6.49 -12.71 4.56
CA VAL A 49 -5.95 -12.57 3.20
C VAL A 49 -4.63 -11.79 3.23
N VAL A 50 -3.77 -12.02 2.23
CA VAL A 50 -2.49 -11.32 2.05
C VAL A 50 -2.42 -10.77 0.63
N VAL A 51 -2.46 -9.44 0.53
CA VAL A 51 -2.46 -8.70 -0.74
C VAL A 51 -1.27 -7.75 -0.83
N ALA A 52 -0.84 -7.44 -2.05
CA ALA A 52 0.08 -6.34 -2.32
C ALA A 52 -0.30 -5.64 -3.62
N GLY A 53 0.04 -4.36 -3.73
CA GLY A 53 -0.29 -3.54 -4.89
C GLY A 53 0.18 -2.10 -4.73
N ARG A 54 -0.23 -1.24 -5.66
CA ARG A 54 0.04 0.19 -5.65
C ARG A 54 -1.04 0.93 -4.87
N LEU A 55 -0.64 1.78 -3.92
CA LEU A 55 -1.54 2.73 -3.28
C LEU A 55 -1.93 3.84 -4.27
N MET A 56 -3.21 3.93 -4.57
CA MET A 56 -3.77 4.92 -5.51
C MET A 56 -4.30 6.15 -4.79
N SER A 57 -5.02 5.95 -3.69
CA SER A 57 -5.52 7.02 -2.83
C SER A 57 -5.44 6.61 -1.37
N VAL A 58 -5.23 7.60 -0.51
CA VAL A 58 -5.28 7.44 0.95
C VAL A 58 -6.14 8.57 1.49
N ARG A 59 -7.13 8.24 2.30
CA ARG A 59 -8.05 9.17 2.96
C ARG A 59 -7.92 8.95 4.46
N ASP A 60 -7.21 9.85 5.11
CA ASP A 60 -7.06 9.89 6.55
C ASP A 60 -8.20 10.72 7.16
N GLN A 61 -8.96 10.11 8.07
CA GLN A 61 -10.10 10.72 8.77
C GLN A 61 -9.89 10.65 10.29
N GLY A 62 -8.64 10.82 10.74
CA GLY A 62 -8.28 10.93 12.16
C GLY A 62 -8.18 9.56 12.83
N LYS A 63 -9.30 9.02 13.33
CA LYS A 63 -9.32 7.69 13.99
C LYS A 63 -9.55 6.51 13.03
N ALA A 64 -9.78 6.81 11.75
CA ALA A 64 -10.01 5.83 10.71
C ALA A 64 -9.25 6.27 9.47
N ALA A 65 -8.61 5.33 8.79
CA ALA A 65 -8.01 5.60 7.50
C ALA A 65 -8.49 4.60 6.45
N PHE A 66 -8.67 5.09 5.23
CA PHE A 66 -9.04 4.28 4.08
C PHE A 66 -7.98 4.42 3.01
N ALA A 67 -7.61 3.32 2.38
CA ALA A 67 -6.73 3.35 1.22
C ALA A 67 -7.29 2.53 0.08
N GLU A 68 -6.98 2.93 -1.14
CA GLU A 68 -7.30 2.17 -2.34
C GLU A 68 -6.03 1.52 -2.86
N LEU A 69 -6.00 0.19 -2.82
CA LEU A 69 -4.91 -0.63 -3.31
C LEU A 69 -5.27 -1.15 -4.70
N GLN A 70 -4.42 -0.90 -5.69
CA GLN A 70 -4.53 -1.45 -7.03
C GLN A 70 -3.50 -2.55 -7.25
N ASP A 71 -3.94 -3.75 -7.59
CA ASP A 71 -3.08 -4.85 -8.02
C ASP A 71 -3.21 -5.09 -9.53
N SER A 72 -2.71 -6.22 -10.02
CA SER A 72 -2.76 -6.57 -11.44
C SER A 72 -4.17 -6.84 -11.98
N GLU A 73 -5.13 -7.20 -11.12
CA GLU A 73 -6.47 -7.65 -11.53
C GLU A 73 -7.58 -6.64 -11.19
N GLY A 74 -7.29 -5.64 -10.36
CA GLY A 74 -8.28 -4.65 -10.00
C GLY A 74 -7.88 -3.77 -8.82
N ARG A 75 -8.90 -3.31 -8.09
CA ARG A 75 -8.74 -2.42 -6.94
C ARG A 75 -9.53 -2.91 -5.74
N ILE A 76 -8.97 -2.76 -4.56
CA ILE A 76 -9.61 -3.11 -3.29
C ILE A 76 -9.42 -1.98 -2.27
N GLN A 77 -10.42 -1.75 -1.44
CA GLN A 77 -10.35 -0.78 -0.36
C GLN A 77 -9.80 -1.44 0.90
N LEU A 78 -8.82 -0.80 1.51
CA LEU A 78 -8.27 -1.12 2.82
C LEU A 78 -8.89 -0.18 3.85
N TYR A 79 -9.14 -0.70 5.04
CA TYR A 79 -9.57 0.05 6.22
C TYR A 79 -8.54 -0.18 7.32
N PHE A 80 -8.10 0.91 7.95
CA PHE A 80 -7.16 0.93 9.06
C PHE A 80 -7.79 1.61 10.27
#